data_AF-A0A9J5XAD5-F1
#
_entry.id   AF-A0A9J5XAD5-F1
#
_cell.length_a   1.000
_cell.length_b   1.000
_cell.length_c   1.000
_cell.angle_alpha   90.00
_cell.angle_beta   90.00
_cell.angle_gamma   90.00
#
_symmetry.space_group_name_H-M   'P 1'
#
loop_
_entity.id
_entity.type
_entity.pdbx_description
1 polymer ?
#
loop_
_entity_poly.entity_id
_entity_poly.type
_entity_poly.pdbx_seq_one_letter_code
_entity_poly.pdbx_strand_id
1 'polypeptide(L)'
;MISPENSTGPFGLQHKREYLECKEVRLDTKAIQKKESFNYLWSIIQSNQEIDDEVTHRIGVGWMKWRLTFGVSCDKKLSPELKGKFYKVVVRPTMLYGAECWPIKNSHTQKMKVAEMRMLRWMCGHWER
;
A
#
# COMPACT_ATOMS: atom_id res chain seq x y z
N MET A 1 -53.71 15.29 24.38
CA MET A 1 -53.92 13.85 24.16
C MET A 1 -52.69 13.31 23.44
N ILE A 2 -51.96 12.43 24.14
CA ILE A 2 -51.24 11.25 23.65
C ILE A 2 -50.06 11.45 22.68
N SER A 3 -48.85 11.21 23.22
CA SER A 3 -47.62 10.85 22.51
C SER A 3 -47.80 9.60 21.63
N PRO A 4 -46.82 9.26 20.78
CA PRO A 4 -46.02 8.13 21.23
C PRO A 4 -44.53 8.34 21.07
N GLU A 5 -43.84 7.96 22.14
CA GLU A 5 -42.45 7.55 22.20
C GLU A 5 -41.99 6.63 21.05
N ASN A 6 -40.74 6.81 20.60
CA ASN A 6 -39.91 5.73 20.06
C ASN A 6 -38.42 5.94 20.39
N SER A 7 -38.01 5.16 21.39
CA SER A 7 -36.74 4.45 21.60
C SER A 7 -35.37 5.11 21.32
N THR A 8 -34.70 5.31 22.45
CA THR A 8 -33.28 5.26 22.77
C THR A 8 -32.39 4.32 21.93
N GLY A 9 -31.24 4.85 21.51
CA GLY A 9 -29.99 4.12 21.32
C GLY A 9 -28.81 5.09 21.52
N PRO A 10 -27.97 4.97 22.57
CA PRO A 10 -27.07 6.06 22.98
C PRO A 10 -25.63 5.95 22.45
N PHE A 11 -25.39 5.39 21.25
CA PHE A 11 -24.04 5.33 20.67
C PHE A 11 -24.03 5.54 19.15
N GLY A 12 -24.52 6.71 18.73
CA GLY A 12 -24.18 7.26 17.42
C GLY A 12 -22.80 7.92 17.50
N LEU A 13 -21.72 7.15 17.31
CA LEU A 13 -20.40 7.73 17.07
C LEU A 13 -20.41 8.40 15.70
N GLN A 14 -20.94 9.63 15.65
CA GLN A 14 -20.66 10.56 14.57
C GLN A 14 -19.19 10.94 14.67
N HIS A 15 -18.37 10.13 14.00
CA HIS A 15 -17.00 10.46 13.68
C HIS A 15 -17.02 11.65 12.70
N LYS A 16 -17.23 12.86 13.23
CA LYS A 16 -17.01 14.10 12.51
C LYS A 16 -15.52 14.15 12.17
N ARG A 17 -15.15 13.67 10.98
CA ARG A 17 -13.88 14.03 10.35
C ARG A 17 -14.04 15.47 9.89
N GLU A 18 -13.67 16.39 10.77
CA GLU A 18 -13.50 17.78 10.42
C GLU A 18 -12.33 17.84 9.44
N TYR A 19 -12.64 18.09 8.18
CA TYR A 19 -11.67 18.24 7.10
C TYR A 19 -10.81 19.46 7.40
N LEU A 20 -9.56 19.27 7.79
CA LEU A 20 -8.57 20.34 7.87
C LEU A 20 -8.35 20.91 6.48
N GLU A 21 -9.01 22.03 6.19
CA GLU A 21 -8.71 22.86 5.04
C GLU A 21 -7.22 23.24 5.09
N CYS A 22 -6.47 22.80 4.09
CA CYS A 22 -5.02 22.92 4.06
C CYS A 22 -4.65 24.40 3.84
N LYS A 23 -4.40 25.11 4.95
CA LYS A 23 -4.03 26.54 4.97
C LYS A 23 -2.74 26.78 4.18
N GLU A 24 -2.70 27.91 3.48
CA GLU A 24 -1.53 28.34 2.69
C GLU A 24 -0.29 28.45 3.60
N VAL A 25 0.74 27.65 3.31
CA VAL A 25 2.01 27.66 4.06
C VAL A 25 2.96 28.65 3.39
N ARG A 26 3.40 29.66 4.15
CA ARG A 26 4.35 30.69 3.70
C ARG A 26 5.68 30.50 4.44
N LEU A 27 6.79 30.51 3.70
CA LEU A 27 8.14 30.64 4.26
C LEU A 27 8.60 32.09 4.03
N ASP A 28 8.88 32.80 5.11
CA ASP A 28 9.23 34.22 5.19
C ASP A 28 8.21 35.14 4.49
N THR A 29 8.25 35.23 3.16
CA THR A 29 7.35 36.05 2.32
C THR A 29 6.91 35.36 1.03
N LYS A 30 7.36 34.12 0.77
CA LYS A 30 6.97 33.35 -0.43
C LYS A 30 5.98 32.26 -0.06
N ALA A 31 4.85 32.24 -0.75
CA ALA A 31 3.91 31.13 -0.70
C ALA A 31 4.56 29.89 -1.33
N ILE A 32 4.53 28.77 -0.62
CA ILE A 32 5.02 27.50 -1.16
C ILE A 32 4.00 27.00 -2.18
N GLN A 33 4.47 26.71 -3.39
CA GLN A 33 3.61 26.12 -4.41
C GLN A 33 3.10 24.76 -3.94
N LYS A 34 1.78 24.61 -3.83
CA LYS A 34 1.14 23.34 -3.48
C LYS A 34 1.33 22.38 -4.65
N LYS A 35 2.01 21.26 -4.39
CA LYS A 35 2.19 20.18 -5.36
C LYS A 35 1.21 19.05 -5.05
N GLU A 36 0.61 18.48 -6.09
CA GLU A 36 -0.39 17.41 -5.95
C GLU A 36 0.23 16.08 -5.46
N SER A 37 1.50 15.85 -5.76
CA SER A 37 2.26 14.69 -5.30
C SER A 37 3.65 15.06 -4.81
N PHE A 38 4.06 14.48 -3.68
CA PHE A 38 5.35 14.73 -3.04
C PHE A 38 6.03 13.42 -2.65
N ASN A 39 7.34 13.32 -2.88
CA ASN A 39 8.15 12.18 -2.46
C ASN A 39 8.73 12.47 -1.06
N TYR A 40 8.27 11.73 -0.04
CA TYR A 40 8.78 11.83 1.32
C TYR A 40 9.25 10.46 1.79
N LEU A 41 10.51 10.34 2.23
CA LEU A 41 11.05 9.06 2.76
C LEU A 41 10.76 7.85 1.86
N TRP A 42 10.90 8.02 0.53
CA TRP A 42 10.64 6.98 -0.46
C TRP A 42 9.14 6.57 -0.59
N SER A 43 8.24 7.38 -0.05
CA SER A 43 6.79 7.24 -0.18
C SER A 43 6.21 8.40 -1.00
N ILE A 44 5.18 8.11 -1.79
CA ILE A 44 4.50 9.10 -2.62
C ILE A 44 3.27 9.56 -1.87
N ILE A 45 3.30 10.80 -1.36
CA ILE A 45 2.17 11.40 -0.66
C ILE A 45 1.37 12.23 -1.67
N GLN A 46 0.09 11.89 -1.85
CA GLN A 46 -0.81 12.62 -2.73
C GLN A 46 -1.80 13.49 -1.96
N SER A 47 -2.12 14.66 -2.52
CA SER A 47 -3.09 15.59 -1.92
C SER A 47 -4.54 15.12 -2.05
N ASN A 48 -4.84 14.25 -3.02
CA ASN A 48 -6.15 13.62 -3.22
C ASN A 48 -6.40 12.44 -2.25
N GLN A 49 -5.46 12.13 -1.37
CA GLN A 49 -5.53 11.04 -0.40
C GLN A 49 -5.60 9.64 -1.05
N GLU A 50 -5.31 9.54 -2.35
CA GLU A 50 -5.30 8.29 -3.09
C GLU A 50 -3.95 7.59 -2.92
N ILE A 51 -4.01 6.28 -2.67
CA ILE A 51 -2.83 5.45 -2.39
C ILE A 51 -2.45 4.55 -3.58
N ASP A 52 -3.16 4.66 -4.71
CA ASP A 52 -2.95 3.77 -5.85
C ASP A 52 -1.55 3.89 -6.46
N ASP A 53 -1.03 5.12 -6.56
CA ASP A 53 0.31 5.35 -7.09
C ASP A 53 1.40 4.85 -6.13
N GLU A 54 1.18 4.98 -4.82
CA GLU A 54 2.10 4.46 -3.81
C GLU A 54 2.13 2.93 -3.82
N VAL A 55 0.96 2.28 -3.90
CA VAL A 55 0.84 0.82 -4.03
C VAL A 55 1.52 0.34 -5.30
N THR A 56 1.30 1.02 -6.43
CA THR A 56 1.93 0.68 -7.71
C THR A 56 3.44 0.85 -7.65
N HIS A 57 3.93 1.94 -7.03
CA HIS A 57 5.33 2.19 -6.81
C HIS A 57 5.98 1.08 -5.96
N ARG A 58 5.37 0.69 -4.83
CA ARG A 58 5.89 -0.39 -3.98
C ARG A 58 5.88 -1.74 -4.66
N ILE A 59 4.84 -2.07 -5.42
CA ILE A 59 4.82 -3.29 -6.25
C ILE A 59 6.01 -3.25 -7.22
N GLY A 60 6.26 -2.12 -7.89
CA GLY A 60 7.43 -1.95 -8.77
C GLY A 60 8.77 -2.13 -8.06
N VAL A 61 8.95 -1.53 -6.88
CA VAL A 61 10.16 -1.68 -6.06
C VAL A 61 10.34 -3.13 -5.61
N GLY A 62 9.26 -3.80 -5.20
CA GLY A 62 9.24 -5.22 -4.86
C GLY A 62 9.66 -6.10 -6.03
N TRP A 63 9.12 -5.84 -7.23
CA TRP A 63 9.54 -6.53 -8.46
C TRP A 63 11.02 -6.31 -8.79
N MET A 64 11.54 -5.10 -8.60
CA MET A 64 12.94 -4.80 -8.85
C MET A 64 13.86 -5.55 -7.88
N LYS A 65 13.54 -5.52 -6.58
CA LYS A 65 14.29 -6.28 -5.55
C LYS A 65 14.22 -7.79 -5.80
N TRP A 66 13.03 -8.28 -6.15
CA TRP A 66 12.85 -9.68 -6.55
C TRP A 66 13.74 -10.00 -7.76
N ARG A 67 13.70 -9.25 -8.88
CA ARG A 67 14.55 -9.53 -10.07
C ARG A 67 16.04 -9.54 -9.76
N LEU A 68 16.53 -8.57 -8.98
CA LEU A 68 17.95 -8.47 -8.62
C LEU A 68 18.43 -9.69 -7.83
N THR A 69 17.59 -10.21 -6.96
CA THR A 69 17.90 -11.37 -6.12
C THR A 69 17.56 -12.70 -6.80
N PHE A 70 16.66 -12.68 -7.78
CA PHE A 70 16.19 -13.84 -8.51
C PHE A 70 17.18 -14.35 -9.54
N GLY A 71 18.10 -13.51 -10.04
CA GLY A 71 19.22 -13.97 -10.88
C GLY A 71 20.06 -15.08 -10.24
N VAL A 72 20.10 -15.14 -8.89
CA VAL A 72 20.73 -16.21 -8.10
C VAL A 72 19.73 -17.30 -7.69
N SER A 73 18.43 -16.98 -7.60
CA SER A 73 17.39 -17.91 -7.12
C SER A 73 16.69 -18.72 -8.23
N CYS A 74 16.90 -18.37 -9.50
CA CYS A 74 16.37 -19.11 -10.65
C CYS A 74 17.08 -20.47 -10.86
N ASP A 75 18.02 -20.81 -9.99
CA ASP A 75 18.63 -22.13 -9.97
C ASP A 75 17.60 -23.20 -9.60
N LYS A 76 17.45 -24.19 -10.48
CA LYS A 76 16.67 -25.42 -10.23
C LYS A 76 17.12 -26.17 -8.97
N LYS A 77 18.29 -25.83 -8.42
CA LYS A 77 18.92 -26.41 -7.23
C LYS A 77 18.35 -25.90 -5.92
N LEU A 78 17.66 -24.75 -5.91
CA LEU A 78 17.07 -24.23 -4.67
C LEU A 78 15.73 -24.89 -4.38
N SER A 79 15.60 -25.45 -3.17
CA SER A 79 14.36 -26.08 -2.73
C SER A 79 13.20 -25.07 -2.69
N PRO A 80 11.95 -25.51 -2.96
CA PRO A 80 10.77 -24.64 -2.86
C PRO A 80 10.63 -23.96 -1.49
N GLU A 81 11.03 -24.65 -0.41
CA GLU A 81 11.02 -24.09 0.95
C GLU A 81 11.98 -22.91 1.10
N LEU A 82 13.18 -23.00 0.52
CA LEU A 82 14.16 -21.91 0.57
C LEU A 82 13.66 -20.69 -0.22
N LYS A 83 13.03 -20.92 -1.38
CA LYS A 83 12.39 -19.89 -2.20
C LYS A 83 11.24 -19.20 -1.45
N GLY A 84 10.43 -19.96 -0.72
CA GLY A 84 9.36 -19.43 0.13
C GLY A 84 9.89 -18.58 1.30
N LYS A 85 10.95 -19.06 1.99
CA LYS A 85 11.63 -18.28 3.05
C LYS A 85 12.21 -16.99 2.50
N PHE A 86 12.86 -17.05 1.34
CA PHE A 86 13.44 -15.89 0.67
C PHE A 86 12.37 -14.83 0.37
N TYR A 87 11.26 -15.23 -0.22
CA TYR A 87 10.13 -14.35 -0.49
C TYR A 87 9.61 -13.67 0.79
N LYS A 88 9.42 -14.43 1.87
CA LYS A 88 8.93 -13.92 3.15
C LYS A 88 9.88 -12.90 3.80
N VAL A 89 11.19 -13.04 3.60
CA VAL A 89 12.22 -12.21 4.23
C VAL A 89 12.57 -10.97 3.40
N VAL A 90 12.58 -11.07 2.07
CA VAL A 90 13.07 -9.98 1.21
C VAL A 90 11.94 -9.25 0.49
N VAL A 91 11.07 -10.00 -0.18
CA VAL A 91 10.08 -9.43 -1.10
C VAL A 91 8.89 -8.88 -0.33
N ARG A 92 8.34 -9.68 0.59
CA ARG A 92 7.16 -9.31 1.37
C ARG A 92 7.36 -8.04 2.21
N PRO A 93 8.47 -7.86 2.96
CA PRO A 93 8.70 -6.61 3.70
C PRO A 93 8.91 -5.41 2.78
N THR A 94 9.56 -5.59 1.64
CA THR A 94 9.76 -4.51 0.66
C THR A 94 8.44 -4.02 0.06
N MET A 95 7.51 -4.92 -0.22
CA MET A 95 6.18 -4.59 -0.75
C MET A 95 5.24 -4.00 0.31
N LEU A 96 5.35 -4.47 1.56
CA LEU A 96 4.49 -4.02 2.67
C LEU A 96 5.02 -2.81 3.43
N TYR A 97 6.22 -2.32 3.10
CA TYR A 97 6.77 -1.14 3.75
C TYR A 97 5.86 0.08 3.51
N GLY A 98 5.39 0.69 4.61
CA GLY A 98 4.46 1.82 4.60
C GLY A 98 2.97 1.43 4.61
N ALA A 99 2.63 0.15 4.44
CA ALA A 99 1.24 -0.31 4.38
C ALA A 99 0.46 -0.07 5.69
N GLU A 100 1.13 -0.04 6.84
CA GLU A 100 0.51 0.25 8.15
C GLU A 100 0.00 1.69 8.28
N CYS A 101 0.56 2.62 7.49
CA CYS A 101 0.25 4.04 7.56
C CYS A 101 -0.83 4.48 6.56
N TRP A 102 -1.34 3.58 5.72
CA TRP A 102 -2.29 3.91 4.65
C TRP A 102 -3.72 3.47 4.96
N PRO A 103 -4.74 4.22 4.51
CA PRO A 103 -6.11 3.72 4.45
C PRO A 103 -6.24 2.65 3.35
N ILE A 104 -5.93 1.39 3.67
CA ILE A 104 -6.00 0.27 2.73
C ILE A 104 -7.46 -0.09 2.41
N LYS A 105 -7.82 0.07 1.14
CA LYS A 105 -9.04 -0.51 0.52
C LYS A 105 -8.76 -1.95 0.05
N ASN A 106 -9.82 -2.75 -0.03
CA ASN A 106 -9.76 -4.14 -0.52
C ASN A 106 -9.21 -4.26 -1.95
N SER A 107 -9.43 -3.25 -2.80
CA SER A 107 -8.87 -3.20 -4.16
C SER A 107 -7.34 -3.21 -4.17
N HIS A 108 -6.69 -2.46 -3.27
CA HIS A 108 -5.23 -2.41 -3.18
C HIS A 108 -4.66 -3.71 -2.63
N THR A 109 -5.30 -4.32 -1.63
CA THR A 109 -4.94 -5.66 -1.14
C THR A 109 -5.00 -6.69 -2.25
N GLN A 110 -6.02 -6.63 -3.11
CA GLN A 110 -6.13 -7.52 -4.25
C GLN A 110 -5.00 -7.31 -5.27
N LYS A 111 -4.65 -6.05 -5.57
CA LYS A 111 -3.51 -5.73 -6.45
C LYS A 111 -2.20 -6.31 -5.90
N MET A 112 -1.96 -6.17 -4.59
CA MET A 112 -0.78 -6.75 -3.93
C MET A 112 -0.78 -8.29 -3.98
N LYS A 113 -1.92 -8.93 -3.69
CA LYS A 113 -2.07 -10.39 -3.79
C LYS A 113 -1.80 -10.91 -5.20
N VAL A 114 -2.30 -10.22 -6.23
CA VAL A 114 -2.05 -10.59 -7.63
C VAL A 114 -0.56 -10.48 -7.96
N ALA A 115 0.12 -9.43 -7.50
CA ALA A 115 1.57 -9.30 -7.68
C ALA A 115 2.35 -10.42 -6.97
N GLU A 116 2.00 -10.72 -5.72
CA GLU A 116 2.57 -11.82 -4.91
C GLU A 116 2.38 -13.18 -5.59
N MET A 117 1.16 -13.50 -6.01
CA MET A 117 0.86 -14.75 -6.72
C MET A 117 1.64 -14.87 -8.03
N ARG A 118 1.83 -13.76 -8.77
CA ARG A 118 2.65 -13.75 -9.99
C ARG A 118 4.12 -14.03 -9.67
N MET A 119 4.70 -13.39 -8.67
CA MET A 119 6.09 -13.64 -8.25
C MET A 119 6.28 -15.09 -7.80
N LEU A 120 5.36 -15.63 -6.99
CA LEU A 120 5.38 -17.02 -6.53
C LEU A 120 5.29 -18.02 -7.68
N ARG A 121 4.38 -17.80 -8.64
CA ARG A 121 4.25 -18.63 -9.84
C ARG A 121 5.55 -18.67 -10.64
N TRP A 122 6.18 -17.51 -10.82
CA TRP A 122 7.47 -17.40 -11.52
C TRP A 122 8.58 -18.16 -10.78
N MET A 123 8.64 -18.10 -9.44
CA MET A 123 9.64 -18.84 -8.65
C MET A 123 9.50 -20.37 -8.75
N CYS A 124 8.28 -20.87 -8.93
CA CYS A 124 7.99 -22.29 -9.09
C CYS A 124 8.17 -22.80 -10.53
N GLY A 125 8.50 -21.92 -11.49
CA GLY A 125 8.69 -22.32 -12.89
C GLY A 125 7.43 -22.83 -13.58
N HIS A 126 6.24 -22.58 -13.03
CA HIS A 126 4.97 -22.96 -13.63
C HIS A 126 4.58 -21.90 -14.68
N TRP A 127 5.03 -22.08 -15.91
CA TRP A 127 4.75 -21.14 -17.00
C TRP A 127 3.93 -21.65 -18.19
N GLU A 128 3.30 -22.84 -18.14
CA GLU A 128 2.37 -23.23 -19.22
C GLU A 128 1.31 -24.27 -18.81
N ARG A 129 0.04 -23.87 -18.79
CA ARG A 129 -0.99 -24.14 -19.82
C ARG A 129 -2.16 -23.16 -19.64
#